data_AF-A0A962EWL5-F1
#
_entry.id   AF-A0A962EWL5-F1
#
_cell.length_a   1.000
_cell.length_b   1.000
_cell.length_c   1.000
_cell.angle_alpha   90.00
_cell.angle_beta   90.00
_cell.angle_gamma   90.00
#
_symmetry.space_group_name_H-M   'P 1'
#
loop_
_entity.id
_entity.type
_entity.pdbx_description
1 polymer ?
#
loop_
_entity_poly.entity_id
_entity_poly.type
_entity_poly.pdbx_seq_one_letter_code
_entity_poly.pdbx_strand_id
1 'polypeptide(L)'
;RSGVIAQKIGMTRIFTEAGEHIPVTVLKLDNLQVLSHLTNDKNGYTALQLGAGSRKPSRVTKAERQNFAKAEVAPKRKVVEFRVSPENLIEVGAEITADHFV
;
A
#
# COMPACT_ATOMS: atom_id res chain seq x y z
N ARG A 1 5.51 11.84 -4.00
CA ARG A 1 4.40 10.86 -4.10
C ARG A 1 4.80 9.54 -3.46
N SER A 2 3.87 8.82 -2.83
CA SER A 2 4.09 7.45 -2.35
C SER A 2 3.88 6.41 -3.45
N GLY A 3 4.49 5.23 -3.29
CA GLY A 3 4.16 4.04 -4.06
C GLY A 3 2.95 3.30 -3.48
N VAL A 4 2.59 2.16 -4.08
CA VAL A 4 1.49 1.30 -3.62
C VAL A 4 1.89 -0.17 -3.60
N ILE A 5 1.23 -0.96 -2.76
CA ILE A 5 1.36 -2.42 -2.77
C ILE A 5 0.17 -2.98 -3.53
N ALA A 6 0.44 -3.63 -4.66
CA ALA A 6 -0.58 -4.31 -5.45
C ALA A 6 -0.28 -5.80 -5.61
N GLN A 7 -1.35 -6.60 -5.74
CA GLN A 7 -1.27 -8.02 -6.03
C GLN A 7 -1.47 -8.24 -7.53
N LYS A 8 -0.53 -8.94 -8.17
CA LYS A 8 -0.72 -9.41 -9.56
C LYS A 8 -1.86 -10.43 -9.60
N ILE A 9 -2.91 -10.13 -10.35
CA ILE A 9 -4.06 -11.01 -10.53
C ILE A 9 -3.88 -11.87 -11.78
N GLY A 10 -3.38 -11.26 -12.85
CA GLY A 10 -3.22 -11.96 -14.12
C GLY A 10 -2.88 -11.00 -15.25
N MET A 11 -2.99 -11.51 -16.46
CA MET A 11 -2.75 -10.74 -17.68
C MET A 11 -3.98 -10.86 -18.56
N THR A 12 -4.33 -9.77 -19.23
CA THR A 12 -5.42 -9.71 -20.22
C THR A 12 -4.96 -8.86 -21.40
N ARG A 13 -5.86 -8.60 -22.33
CA ARG A 13 -5.60 -7.79 -23.51
C ARG A 13 -6.66 -6.70 -23.64
N ILE A 14 -6.23 -5.53 -24.09
CA ILE A 14 -7.10 -4.43 -24.47
C ILE A 14 -7.01 -4.31 -25.99
N PHE A 15 -8.18 -4.16 -26.63
CA PHE A 15 -8.27 -3.83 -28.05
C PHE A 15 -8.54 -2.33 -28.16
N THR A 16 -7.69 -1.62 -28.92
CA THR A 16 -7.92 -0.21 -29.22
C THR A 16 -8.96 -0.07 -30.33
N GLU A 17 -9.53 1.13 -30.49
CA GLU A 17 -10.45 1.42 -31.59
C GLU A 17 -9.81 1.26 -32.97
N ALA A 18 -8.48 1.38 -33.06
CA ALA A 18 -7.70 1.11 -34.26
C ALA A 18 -7.47 -0.39 -34.53
N GLY A 19 -7.98 -1.29 -33.68
CA GLY A 19 -7.83 -2.74 -33.80
C GLY A 19 -6.51 -3.29 -33.27
N GLU A 20 -5.69 -2.47 -32.59
CA GLU A 20 -4.42 -2.92 -32.03
C GLU A 20 -4.63 -3.78 -30.78
N HIS A 21 -3.75 -4.76 -30.59
CA HIS A 21 -3.78 -5.68 -29.46
C HIS A 21 -2.69 -5.33 -28.44
N ILE A 22 -3.09 -4.83 -27.27
CA ILE A 22 -2.15 -4.44 -26.20
C ILE A 22 -2.27 -5.43 -25.03
N PRO A 23 -1.23 -6.23 -24.74
CA PRO A 23 -1.21 -7.09 -23.56
C PRO A 23 -1.00 -6.24 -22.30
N VAL A 24 -1.84 -6.46 -21.29
CA VAL A 24 -1.82 -5.70 -20.02
C VAL A 24 -1.79 -6.65 -18.83
N THR A 25 -1.23 -6.19 -17.71
CA THR A 25 -1.25 -6.91 -16.44
C THR A 25 -2.24 -6.27 -15.49
N VAL A 26 -3.13 -7.07 -14.91
CA VAL A 26 -4.10 -6.60 -13.92
C VAL A 26 -3.46 -6.68 -12.53
N LEU A 27 -3.36 -5.52 -11.87
CA LEU A 27 -2.86 -5.37 -10.51
C LEU A 27 -4.00 -4.93 -9.60
N LYS A 28 -4.31 -5.71 -8.57
CA LYS A 28 -5.34 -5.39 -7.58
C LYS A 28 -4.71 -4.69 -6.38
N LEU A 29 -5.27 -3.54 -6.00
CA LEU A 29 -5.04 -2.96 -4.69
C LEU A 29 -6.09 -3.55 -3.74
N ASP A 30 -5.63 -4.20 -2.67
CA ASP A 30 -6.51 -4.86 -1.69
C ASP A 30 -6.27 -4.25 -0.32
N ASN A 31 -7.21 -3.44 0.16
CA ASN A 31 -7.21 -2.84 1.51
C ASN A 31 -5.85 -2.20 1.88
N LEU A 32 -5.37 -1.31 1.00
CA LEU A 32 -4.08 -0.64 1.10
C LEU A 32 -4.21 0.61 1.98
N GLN A 33 -3.58 0.58 3.15
CA GLN A 33 -3.67 1.68 4.13
C GLN A 33 -2.31 2.11 4.65
N VAL A 34 -2.20 3.37 5.03
CA VAL A 34 -1.01 3.92 5.71
C VAL A 34 -0.99 3.46 7.17
N LEU A 35 0.12 2.88 7.61
CA LEU A 35 0.30 2.36 8.97
C LEU A 35 1.08 3.31 9.87
N SER A 36 2.17 3.87 9.36
CA SER A 36 3.03 4.75 10.14
C SER A 36 3.91 5.61 9.24
N HIS A 37 4.44 6.68 9.81
CA HIS A 37 5.44 7.53 9.18
C HIS A 37 6.79 7.27 9.82
N LEU A 38 7.81 7.12 8.99
CA LEU A 38 9.19 7.21 9.40
C LEU A 38 9.65 8.63 9.10
N THR A 39 10.17 9.30 10.12
CA THR A 39 10.59 10.70 10.07
C THR A 39 12.10 10.79 10.25
N ASN A 40 12.72 11.78 9.62
CA ASN A 40 14.17 11.96 9.67
C ASN A 40 14.73 12.01 11.11
N ASP A 41 14.03 12.68 12.03
CA ASP A 41 14.47 12.84 13.43
C ASP A 41 14.52 11.52 14.22
N LYS A 42 13.61 10.58 13.91
CA LYS A 42 13.48 9.30 14.63
C LYS A 42 14.17 8.16 13.92
N ASN A 43 14.24 8.21 12.58
CA ASN A 43 14.62 7.08 11.74
C ASN A 43 15.80 7.38 10.80
N GLY A 44 16.24 8.63 10.68
CA GLY A 44 17.32 9.06 9.77
C GLY A 44 16.90 9.16 8.30
N TYR A 45 15.61 9.02 7.99
CA TYR A 45 15.03 9.27 6.68
C TYR A 45 13.51 9.43 6.76
N THR A 46 12.91 9.97 5.70
CA THR A 46 11.46 10.12 5.57
C THR A 46 10.87 8.99 4.70
N ALA A 47 9.89 8.26 5.23
CA ALA A 47 9.19 7.21 4.50
C ALA A 47 7.77 6.98 5.02
N LEU A 48 6.92 6.43 4.16
CA LEU A 48 5.58 5.94 4.50
C LEU A 48 5.61 4.42 4.61
N GLN A 49 5.13 3.90 5.73
CA GLN A 49 4.88 2.48 5.89
C GLN A 49 3.45 2.18 5.46
N LEU A 50 3.29 1.37 4.41
CA LEU A 50 2.00 0.95 3.87
C LEU A 50 1.74 -0.52 4.18
N GLY A 51 0.48 -0.85 4.41
CA GLY A 51 0.02 -2.22 4.62
C GLY A 51 -1.10 -2.59 3.67
N ALA A 52 -1.01 -3.77 3.06
CA ALA A 52 -2.01 -4.31 2.13
C ALA A 52 -2.48 -5.71 2.49
N GLY A 53 -3.69 -6.01 2.03
CA GLY A 53 -4.43 -7.26 2.26
C GLY A 53 -4.90 -7.40 3.70
N SER A 54 -5.66 -8.46 3.96
CA SER A 54 -6.15 -8.80 5.31
C SER A 54 -5.47 -10.05 5.87
N ARG A 55 -5.24 -10.06 7.18
CA ARG A 55 -4.73 -11.22 7.92
C ARG A 55 -5.51 -11.42 9.22
N LYS A 56 -5.85 -12.68 9.53
CA LYS A 56 -6.57 -13.01 10.77
C LYS A 56 -5.76 -12.56 12.00
N PRO A 57 -6.36 -11.89 13.01
CA PRO A 57 -5.65 -11.43 14.21
C PRO A 57 -4.92 -12.53 14.98
N SER A 58 -5.44 -13.77 14.94
CA SER A 58 -4.82 -14.95 15.58
C SER A 58 -3.52 -15.39 14.90
N ARG A 59 -3.27 -14.98 13.66
CA ARG A 59 -2.06 -15.31 12.89
C ARG A 59 -1.00 -14.21 12.94
N VAL A 60 -1.17 -13.20 13.78
CA VAL A 60 -0.31 -12.01 13.88
C VAL A 60 0.35 -12.01 15.25
N THR A 61 1.62 -11.63 15.31
CA THR A 61 2.36 -11.57 16.57
C THR A 61 1.82 -10.46 17.48
N LYS A 62 2.10 -10.52 18.79
CA LYS A 62 1.64 -9.50 19.75
C LYS A 62 2.19 -8.11 19.40
N ALA A 63 3.44 -8.02 18.96
CA ALA A 63 4.11 -6.78 18.58
C ALA A 63 3.46 -6.14 17.34
N GLU A 64 3.28 -6.92 16.27
CA GLU A 64 2.60 -6.45 15.06
C GLU A 64 1.17 -5.99 15.35
N ARG A 65 0.43 -6.74 16.18
CA ARG A 65 -0.94 -6.37 16.56
C ARG A 65 -0.99 -5.02 17.27
N GLN A 66 -0.06 -4.74 18.16
CA GLN A 66 0.03 -3.44 18.81
C GLN A 66 0.35 -2.32 17.81
N ASN A 67 1.19 -2.59 16.81
CA ASN A 67 1.51 -1.63 15.76
C ASN A 67 0.27 -1.29 14.92
N PHE A 68 -0.49 -2.31 14.48
CA PHE A 68 -1.74 -2.09 13.75
C PHE A 68 -2.80 -1.37 14.60
N ALA A 69 -2.89 -1.69 15.89
CA ALA A 69 -3.82 -1.04 16.81
C ALA A 69 -3.50 0.46 17.01
N LYS A 70 -2.22 0.86 17.05
CA LYS A 70 -1.82 2.28 17.13
C LYS A 70 -2.25 3.09 15.90
N ALA A 71 -2.33 2.43 14.76
CA ALA A 71 -2.79 3.02 13.50
C ALA A 71 -4.30 2.86 13.28
N GLU A 72 -5.01 2.25 14.22
CA GLU A 72 -6.45 1.94 14.13
C GLU A 72 -6.86 1.12 12.89
N VAL A 73 -5.91 0.34 12.33
CA VAL A 73 -6.15 -0.48 11.13
C VAL A 73 -6.25 -1.97 11.46
N ALA A 74 -7.00 -2.69 10.63
CA ALA A 74 -7.04 -4.14 10.68
C ALA A 74 -5.66 -4.75 10.31
N PRO A 75 -5.29 -5.92 10.86
CA PRO A 75 -4.00 -6.51 10.57
C PRO A 75 -3.81 -6.82 9.09
N LYS A 76 -2.68 -6.36 8.55
CA LYS A 76 -2.35 -6.44 7.13
C LYS A 76 -1.53 -7.68 6.81
N ARG A 77 -1.64 -8.15 5.56
CA ARG A 77 -0.88 -9.33 5.08
C ARG A 77 0.56 -8.98 4.74
N LYS A 78 0.77 -7.82 4.11
CA LYS A 78 2.09 -7.35 3.68
C LYS A 78 2.27 -5.90 4.09
N VAL A 79 3.44 -5.60 4.63
CA VAL A 79 3.85 -4.26 5.05
C VAL A 79 5.13 -3.89 4.32
N VAL A 80 5.19 -2.72 3.71
CA VAL A 80 6.34 -2.23 2.93
C VAL A 80 6.51 -0.74 3.16
N GLU A 81 7.74 -0.27 3.12
CA GLU A 81 8.09 1.13 3.26
C GLU A 81 8.40 1.75 1.90
N PHE A 82 7.87 2.95 1.67
CA PHE A 82 8.17 3.77 0.51
C PHE A 82 8.84 5.05 0.98
N ARG A 83 10.08 5.29 0.53
CA ARG A 83 10.75 6.55 0.78
C ARG A 83 10.03 7.67 0.04
N VAL A 84 9.73 8.75 0.75
CA VAL A 84 9.05 9.91 0.23
C VAL A 84 9.69 11.18 0.78
N SER A 85 9.56 12.27 0.06
CA SER A 85 9.91 13.58 0.60
C SER A 85 8.87 14.03 1.65
N PRO A 86 9.25 14.90 2.60
CA PRO A 86 8.39 15.30 3.73
C PRO A 86 7.03 15.89 3.33
N GLU A 87 6.97 16.57 2.19
CA GLU A 87 5.73 17.15 1.65
C GLU A 87 4.74 16.11 1.09
N ASN A 88 5.15 14.84 0.98
CA ASN A 88 4.35 13.76 0.42
C ASN A 88 3.88 12.75 1.46
N LEU A 89 3.86 13.12 2.74
CA LEU A 89 3.31 12.29 3.80
C LEU A 89 1.78 12.26 3.72
N ILE A 90 1.22 11.06 3.70
CA ILE A 90 -0.23 10.80 3.73
C ILE A 90 -0.60 10.39 5.14
N GLU A 91 -1.70 10.87 5.70
CA GLU A 91 -2.12 10.58 7.08
C GLU A 91 -2.21 9.08 7.40
N VAL A 92 -1.86 8.72 8.64
CA VAL A 92 -1.99 7.34 9.13
C VAL A 92 -3.47 6.94 9.16
N GLY A 93 -3.77 5.73 8.72
CA GLY A 93 -5.14 5.21 8.60
C GLY A 93 -5.80 5.50 7.25
N ALA A 94 -5.26 6.42 6.44
CA ALA A 94 -5.79 6.71 5.11
C ALA A 94 -5.69 5.50 4.18
N GLU A 95 -6.75 5.27 3.40
CA GLU A 95 -6.79 4.26 2.35
C GLU A 95 -6.35 4.84 1.00
N ILE A 96 -5.52 4.10 0.27
CA ILE A 96 -5.00 4.51 -1.04
C ILE A 96 -5.67 3.65 -2.12
N THR A 97 -6.41 4.31 -3.03
CA THR A 97 -7.10 3.68 -4.16
C THR A 97 -6.27 3.75 -5.45
N ALA A 98 -6.78 3.14 -6.53
CA ALA A 98 -6.14 3.17 -7.84
C ALA A 98 -6.04 4.58 -8.42
N ASP A 99 -6.92 5.49 -8.02
CA ASP A 99 -6.98 6.89 -8.47
C ASP A 99 -5.72 7.70 -8.09
N HIS A 100 -4.88 7.14 -7.21
CA HIS A 100 -3.55 7.67 -6.90
C HIS A 100 -2.59 7.67 -8.10
N PHE A 101 -2.91 6.92 -9.16
CA PHE A 101 -2.21 6.95 -10.44
C PHE A 101 -3.17 7.42 -11.54
N VAL A 102 -2.84 8.56 -12.15
CA VAL A 102 -3.45 9.10 -13.37
C VAL A 102 -2.40 9.08 -14.48
#